data_AF-A0AAV5YQ84-F1
#
_entry.id   AF-A0AAV5YQ84-F1
#
_cell.length_a   1.000
_cell.length_b   1.000
_cell.length_c   1.000
_cell.angle_alpha   90.00
_cell.angle_beta   90.00
_cell.angle_gamma   90.00
#
_symmetry.space_group_name_H-M   'P 1'
#
loop_
_entity.id
_entity.type
_entity.pdbx_description
1 polymer ?
#
loop_
_entity_poly.entity_id
_entity_poly.type
_entity_poly.pdbx_seq_one_letter_code
_entity_poly.pdbx_strand_id
1 'polypeptide(L)' 'MRKLAVTLVLGGMLAGCASSASDEWTKAGATKEQANKDSADCLFENQTVRAGGQITVDQVKYRQCMANRGYTSTK' A
#
# COMPACT_ATOMS: atom_id res chain seq x y z
N MET A 1 9.22 -26.38 36.73
CA MET A 1 9.30 -26.31 35.26
C MET A 1 8.12 -25.49 34.73
N ARG A 2 8.30 -24.20 34.48
CA ARG A 2 7.28 -23.34 33.84
C ARG A 2 7.89 -22.79 32.55
N LYS A 3 7.57 -23.42 31.43
CA LYS A 3 7.93 -22.95 30.09
C LYS A 3 6.96 -21.82 29.73
N LEU A 4 7.33 -20.58 30.03
CA LEU A 4 6.66 -19.41 29.48
C LEU A 4 7.27 -19.16 28.11
N ALA A 5 6.62 -19.69 27.07
CA ALA A 5 6.87 -19.31 25.70
C ALA A 5 6.38 -17.87 25.52
N VAL A 6 7.30 -16.90 25.63
CA VAL A 6 7.04 -15.50 25.32
C VAL A 6 7.03 -15.38 23.80
N THR A 7 5.82 -15.34 23.26
CA THR A 7 5.52 -15.14 21.84
C THR A 7 6.22 -13.86 21.34
N LEU A 8 7.00 -14.00 20.27
CA LEU A 8 7.63 -12.90 19.55
C LEU A 8 6.58 -11.84 19.17
N VAL A 9 6.68 -10.66 19.77
CA VAL A 9 6.07 -9.43 19.23
C VAL A 9 7.18 -8.71 18.46
N LEU A 10 7.38 -9.11 17.21
CA LEU A 10 8.15 -8.34 16.23
C LEU A 10 7.23 -8.01 15.07
N GLY A 11 6.83 -6.74 14.97
CA GLY A 11 6.06 -6.26 13.83
C GLY A 11 5.12 -5.10 14.16
N GLY A 12 5.56 -4.14 14.96
CA GLY A 12 4.81 -2.91 15.19
C GLY A 12 5.64 -1.72 14.74
N MET A 13 5.03 -0.86 13.91
CA MET A 13 5.51 0.47 13.49
C MET A 13 6.24 0.57 12.14
N LEU A 14 5.55 0.20 11.05
CA LEU A 14 5.72 0.89 9.75
C LEU A 14 4.37 1.19 9.06
N ALA A 15 3.27 1.19 9.80
CA ALA A 15 1.95 1.62 9.31
C ALA A 15 1.82 3.15 9.46
N GLY A 16 2.53 3.91 8.64
CA GLY A 16 2.50 5.37 8.81
C GLY A 16 3.28 6.15 7.78
N CYS A 17 2.92 6.00 6.50
CA CYS A 17 3.08 7.00 5.43
C CYS A 17 2.43 6.51 4.12
N ALA A 18 1.20 5.99 4.18
CA ALA A 18 0.41 5.67 2.98
C ALA A 18 -0.84 6.56 2.89
N SER A 19 -0.66 7.85 3.21
CA SER A 19 -1.71 8.86 3.04
C SER A 19 -1.58 9.48 1.65
N SER A 20 -1.76 8.69 0.60
CA SER A 20 -1.74 9.17 -0.79
C SER A 20 -2.52 8.25 -1.73
N ALA A 21 -3.72 7.83 -1.32
CA ALA A 21 -4.71 7.34 -2.26
C ALA A 21 -6.06 7.79 -1.74
N SER A 22 -6.58 8.83 -2.39
CA SER A 22 -7.93 9.33 -2.15
C SER A 22 -9.00 8.34 -2.63
N ASP A 23 -8.60 7.20 -3.22
CA ASP A 23 -9.44 6.10 -3.71
C ASP A 23 -9.39 4.92 -2.71
N GLU A 24 -10.56 4.49 -2.22
CA GLU A 24 -10.68 3.24 -1.48
C GLU A 24 -10.65 2.07 -2.48
N TRP A 25 -9.70 1.15 -2.30
CA TRP A 25 -9.53 -0.01 -3.15
C TRP A 25 -10.08 -1.26 -2.49
N THR A 26 -10.90 -2.01 -3.22
CA THR A 26 -11.51 -3.26 -2.76
C THR A 26 -11.17 -4.43 -3.67
N LYS A 27 -10.93 -5.60 -3.06
CA LYS A 27 -10.69 -6.87 -3.75
C LYS A 27 -11.21 -7.99 -2.86
N ALA A 28 -11.93 -8.95 -3.44
CA ALA A 28 -12.46 -10.08 -2.69
C ALA A 28 -11.32 -10.87 -2.00
N GLY A 29 -11.46 -11.10 -0.69
CA GLY A 29 -10.48 -11.80 0.12
C GLY A 29 -9.22 -10.99 0.49
N ALA A 30 -9.10 -9.73 0.07
CA ALA A 30 -8.00 -8.87 0.49
C ALA A 30 -8.31 -8.18 1.82
N THR A 31 -7.33 -8.13 2.72
CA THR A 31 -7.42 -7.30 3.92
C THR A 31 -7.12 -5.84 3.60
N LYS A 32 -7.54 -4.91 4.47
CA LYS A 32 -7.19 -3.48 4.34
C LYS A 32 -5.69 -3.25 4.35
N GLU A 33 -4.95 -4.02 5.14
CA GLU A 33 -3.49 -3.93 5.20
C GLU A 33 -2.83 -4.38 3.89
N GLN A 34 -3.33 -5.46 3.29
CA GLN A 34 -2.88 -5.90 1.97
C GLN A 34 -3.20 -4.85 0.89
N ALA A 35 -4.40 -4.26 0.91
CA ALA A 35 -4.78 -3.19 -0.01
C ALA A 35 -3.87 -1.95 0.13
N ASN A 36 -3.52 -1.57 1.36
CA ASN A 36 -2.62 -0.45 1.63
C ASN A 36 -1.20 -0.74 1.14
N LYS A 37 -0.70 -1.96 1.38
CA LYS A 37 0.61 -2.40 0.90
C LYS A 37 0.67 -2.39 -0.63
N ASP A 38 -0.31 -2.99 -1.29
CA ASP A 38 -0.37 -3.05 -2.75
C ASP A 38 -0.51 -1.65 -3.37
N SER A 39 -1.30 -0.78 -2.73
CA SER A 39 -1.41 0.63 -3.13
C SER A 39 -0.07 1.36 -3.00
N ALA A 40 0.65 1.18 -1.89
CA ALA A 40 1.96 1.80 -1.67
C ALA A 40 3.00 1.30 -2.70
N ASP A 41 3.02 0.00 -2.99
CA ASP A 41 3.88 -0.57 -4.03
C ASP A 41 3.58 0.06 -5.39
N CYS A 42 2.29 0.11 -5.78
CA CYS A 42 1.88 0.72 -7.04
C CYS A 42 2.21 2.22 -7.11
N LEU A 43 2.12 2.96 -6.00
CA LEU A 43 2.54 4.37 -5.94
C LEU A 43 4.05 4.51 -6.16
N PHE A 44 4.85 3.68 -5.49
CA PHE A 44 6.30 3.72 -5.55
C PHE A 44 6.82 3.33 -6.95
N GLU A 45 6.22 2.33 -7.58
CA GLU A 45 6.56 1.91 -8.96
C GLU A 45 6.25 2.99 -10.00
N ASN A 46 5.23 3.82 -9.74
CA ASN A 46 4.72 4.81 -10.69
C ASN A 46 5.04 6.26 -10.29
N GLN A 47 5.94 6.44 -9.33
CA GLN A 47 6.48 7.75 -8.99
C GLN A 47 7.59 8.13 -9.96
N THR A 48 7.66 9.42 -10.29
CA THR A 48 8.70 10.02 -11.11
C THR A 48 9.20 11.27 -10.41
N VAL A 49 10.52 11.38 -10.30
CA VAL A 49 11.18 12.59 -9.78
C VAL A 49 11.33 13.57 -10.93
N ARG A 50 10.70 14.74 -10.80
CA ARG A 50 10.85 15.86 -11.76
C ARG A 50 12.04 16.74 -11.38
N ALA A 51 12.48 17.56 -12.32
CA ALA A 51 13.48 18.59 -12.08
C ALA A 51 13.07 19.46 -10.87
N GLY A 52 14.01 19.71 -9.95
CA GLY A 52 13.73 20.38 -8.67
C GLY A 52 13.32 19.45 -7.52
N GLY A 53 13.39 18.12 -7.69
CA GLY A 53 13.18 17.15 -6.61
C GLY A 53 11.71 16.88 -6.27
N GLN A 54 10.77 17.40 -7.07
CA GLN A 54 9.35 17.13 -6.88
C GLN A 54 9.01 15.70 -7.30
N ILE A 55 8.45 14.93 -6.38
CA ILE A 55 7.90 13.60 -6.68
C ILE A 55 6.49 13.78 -7.25
N THR A 56 6.26 13.19 -8.41
CA THR A 56 4.93 13.13 -9.05
C THR A 56 4.57 11.69 -9.33
N VAL A 57 3.31 11.32 -9.13
CA VAL A 57 2.82 9.97 -9.44
C VAL A 57 2.00 10.02 -10.72
N ASP A 58 2.26 9.09 -11.64
CA ASP A 58 1.38 8.87 -12.78
C ASP A 58 0.09 8.17 -12.30
N GLN A 59 -0.97 8.95 -12.12
CA GLN A 59 -2.26 8.49 -11.61
C GLN A 59 -2.93 7.45 -12.52
N VAL A 60 -2.66 7.47 -13.83
CA VAL A 60 -3.22 6.48 -14.77
C VAL A 60 -2.54 5.14 -14.54
N LYS A 61 -1.21 5.13 -14.49
CA LYS A 61 -0.46 3.90 -14.25
C LYS A 61 -0.68 3.34 -12.84
N TYR A 62 -0.82 4.21 -11.84
CA TYR A 62 -1.21 3.81 -10.49
C TYR A 62 -2.55 3.06 -10.48
N ARG A 63 -3.60 3.64 -11.08
CA ARG A 63 -4.92 2.99 -11.15
C ARG A 63 -4.88 1.69 -11.95
N GLN A 64 -4.12 1.66 -13.05
CA GLN A 64 -3.92 0.44 -13.83
C GLN A 64 -3.18 -0.64 -13.03
N CYS A 65 -2.17 -0.29 -12.25
CA CYS A 65 -1.46 -1.22 -11.36
C CYS A 65 -2.41 -1.86 -10.35
N MET A 66 -3.26 -1.06 -9.69
CA MET A 66 -4.27 -1.58 -8.76
C MET A 66 -5.29 -2.48 -9.45
N ALA A 67 -5.79 -2.07 -10.62
CA ALA A 67 -6.71 -2.88 -11.42
C ALA A 67 -6.09 -4.22 -11.85
N ASN A 68 -4.83 -4.22 -12.28
CA ASN A 68 -4.10 -5.44 -12.65
C ASN A 68 -3.88 -6.38 -11.46
N ARG A 69 -3.77 -5.84 -10.24
CA ARG A 69 -3.75 -6.62 -8.99
C ARG A 69 -5.15 -7.12 -8.59
N GLY A 70 -6.20 -6.81 -9.35
CA GLY A 70 -7.57 -7.23 -9.14
C GLY A 70 -8.36 -6.34 -8.18
N TYR A 71 -7.87 -5.12 -7.92
CA TYR A 71 -8.59 -4.15 -7.11
C TYR A 71 -9.55 -3.32 -7.95
N THR A 72 -10.70 -2.97 -7.36
CA THR A 72 -11.67 -2.03 -7.91
C THR A 72 -11.72 -0.79 -7.02
N SER A 73 -11.68 0.40 -7.62
CA SER A 73 -11.90 1.64 -6.89
C SER A 73 -13.36 1.74 -6.51
N THR A 74 -13.65 2.07 -5.26
CA THR A 74 -15.02 2.29 -4.77
C THR A 74 -15.42 3.75 -4.77
N LYS A 75 -14.62 4.61 -5.40
CA LYS A 75 -14.87 6.05 -5.51
C LYS A 75 -15.45 6.46 -6.85
#